data_AF-A0A445G655-F1
#
_entry.id   AF-A0A445G655-F1
#
_cell.length_a   1.000
_cell.length_b   1.000
_cell.length_c   1.000
_cell.angle_alpha   90.00
_cell.angle_beta   90.00
_cell.angle_gamma   90.00
#
_symmetry.space_group_name_H-M   'P 1'
#
loop_
_entity.id
_entity.type
_entity.pdbx_description
1 polymer ?
#
loop_
_entity_poly.entity_id
_entity_poly.type
_entity_poly.pdbx_seq_one_letter_code
_entity_poly.pdbx_strand_id
1 'polypeptide(L)'
;MAMATMEEIPQSPEAKLGMRVEDLWDVQEAQLSPTEKLNACFESIPVSAFPLDPSNTEIEIKSDATLADAVKILAGHNVFSAPVVDVEAPEDASWIDRYIGIVEFAGIVVWILHQSEPTSPRTPSTPSSARAIAAAANGAAFALELEALGLGSAATTAGNFFEDLTSSELYKNTKVRDISGTFRWAPFLALERSNSFLTMLLLLSKYKMKSVPVLDLGSGAIDNIITQSAVIHMLAECAGLQWFESWGTKKLSEVGLPLVTGNQIIKVYEDEPVLQAFKVMRKKRVGGVPVIERETKKAVGNISLRDVQFLLTAPEIYHDYRYVITLNLTE
;
A
#
# COMPACT_ATOMS: atom_id res chain seq x y z
N MET A 1 3.92 49.01 32.09
CA MET A 1 4.19 47.59 32.38
C MET A 1 3.62 46.82 31.21
N ALA A 2 4.49 46.31 30.34
CA ALA A 2 4.10 45.70 29.07
C ALA A 2 3.45 44.33 29.30
N MET A 3 2.34 44.09 28.61
CA MET A 3 1.75 42.75 28.45
C MET A 3 2.79 41.89 27.73
N ALA A 4 3.23 40.82 28.39
CA ALA A 4 4.00 39.78 27.73
C ALA A 4 3.08 39.09 26.72
N THR A 5 3.28 39.37 25.44
CA THR A 5 2.80 38.54 24.34
C THR A 5 3.38 37.16 24.55
N MET A 6 2.53 36.14 24.71
CA MET A 6 2.96 34.75 24.62
C MET A 6 3.63 34.60 23.26
N GLU A 7 4.94 34.33 23.25
CA GLU A 7 5.66 33.96 22.04
C GLU A 7 4.96 32.72 21.46
N GLU A 8 4.33 32.87 20.29
CA GLU A 8 3.85 31.73 19.51
C GLU A 8 5.06 30.83 19.23
N ILE A 9 5.11 29.69 19.91
CA ILE A 9 6.02 28.60 19.57
C ILE A 9 5.85 28.34 18.08
N PRO A 10 6.93 28.23 17.27
CA PRO A 10 6.78 27.93 15.86
C PRO A 10 6.10 26.56 15.70
N GLN A 11 4.81 26.60 15.40
CA GLN A 11 3.98 25.41 15.20
C GLN A 11 4.19 24.89 13.77
N SER A 12 4.28 23.56 13.65
CA SER A 12 4.35 22.86 12.37
C SER A 12 3.16 23.26 11.47
N PRO A 13 3.32 23.30 10.14
CA PRO A 13 2.19 23.50 9.22
C PRO A 13 1.02 22.56 9.51
N GLU A 14 1.32 21.33 9.91
CA GLU A 14 0.38 20.29 10.31
C GLU A 14 -0.43 20.66 11.56
N ALA A 15 0.23 21.16 12.62
CA ALA A 15 -0.44 21.56 13.86
C ALA A 15 -1.47 22.68 13.63
N LYS A 16 -1.20 23.60 12.69
CA LYS A 16 -2.15 24.67 12.32
C LYS A 16 -3.47 24.12 11.80
N LEU A 17 -3.44 22.99 11.10
CA LEU A 17 -4.66 22.34 10.62
C LEU A 17 -5.49 21.80 11.78
N GLY A 18 -4.84 21.16 12.76
CA GLY A 18 -5.49 20.67 13.97
C GLY A 18 -6.13 21.78 14.80
N MET A 19 -5.44 22.91 14.95
CA MET A 19 -5.98 24.11 15.62
C MET A 19 -7.22 24.65 14.93
N ARG A 20 -7.21 24.70 13.59
CA ARG A 20 -8.37 25.13 12.82
C ARG A 20 -9.59 24.23 13.03
N VAL A 21 -9.37 22.93 13.28
CA VAL A 21 -10.46 22.00 13.65
C VAL A 21 -10.97 22.31 15.05
N GLU A 22 -10.09 22.63 16.02
CA GLU A 22 -10.49 23.03 17.38
C GLU A 22 -11.34 24.31 17.37
N ASP A 23 -10.91 25.34 16.62
CA ASP A 23 -11.68 26.59 16.48
C ASP A 23 -13.10 26.35 15.93
N LEU A 24 -13.23 25.43 14.97
CA LEU A 24 -14.52 25.04 14.38
C LEU A 24 -15.33 24.16 15.34
N TRP A 25 -14.66 23.31 16.11
CA TRP A 25 -15.28 22.41 17.07
C TRP A 25 -16.03 23.17 18.17
N ASP A 26 -15.41 24.24 18.68
CA ASP A 26 -15.94 25.06 19.78
C ASP A 26 -17.21 25.84 19.40
N VAL A 27 -17.36 26.21 18.12
CA VAL A 27 -18.52 26.95 17.62
C VAL A 27 -19.65 26.04 17.11
N GLN A 28 -19.43 24.73 17.03
CA GLN A 28 -20.40 23.80 16.47
C GLN A 28 -21.56 23.50 17.43
N GLU A 29 -22.79 23.55 16.90
CA GLU A 29 -24.03 23.39 17.67
C GLU A 29 -24.03 22.18 18.63
N ALA A 30 -24.53 22.39 19.85
CA ALA A 30 -24.52 21.39 20.91
C ALA A 30 -25.38 20.14 20.61
N GLN A 31 -26.28 20.18 19.64
CA GLN A 31 -27.18 19.04 19.33
C GLN A 31 -26.57 17.97 18.43
N LEU A 32 -25.42 18.22 17.81
CA LEU A 32 -24.75 17.24 16.96
C LEU A 32 -24.00 16.19 17.79
N SER A 33 -24.02 14.95 17.33
CA SER A 33 -23.13 13.91 17.86
C SER A 33 -21.66 14.27 17.58
N PRO A 34 -20.69 13.73 18.36
CA PRO A 34 -19.27 14.00 18.13
C PRO A 34 -18.81 13.70 16.70
N THR A 35 -19.35 12.65 16.07
CA THR A 35 -19.03 12.29 14.69
C THR A 35 -19.59 13.31 13.69
N GLU A 36 -20.81 13.79 13.89
CA GLU A 36 -21.40 14.82 13.03
C GLU A 36 -20.67 16.15 13.17
N LYS A 37 -20.25 16.51 14.39
CA LYS A 37 -19.40 17.69 14.62
C LYS A 37 -18.07 17.59 13.88
N LEU A 38 -17.36 16.46 13.98
CA LEU A 38 -16.09 16.26 13.28
C LEU A 38 -16.28 16.34 11.76
N ASN A 39 -17.32 15.68 11.23
CA ASN A 39 -17.64 15.75 9.81
C ASN A 39 -17.91 17.19 9.36
N ALA A 40 -18.66 17.98 10.14
CA ALA A 40 -18.91 19.39 9.83
C ALA A 40 -17.63 20.23 9.85
N CYS A 41 -16.74 20.01 10.83
CA CYS A 41 -15.45 20.69 10.91
C CYS A 41 -14.57 20.36 9.70
N PHE A 42 -14.42 19.07 9.38
CA PHE A 42 -13.63 18.63 8.22
C PHE A 42 -14.26 19.04 6.88
N GLU A 43 -15.58 19.17 6.80
CA GLU A 43 -16.25 19.65 5.59
C GLU A 43 -15.95 21.14 5.35
N SER A 44 -15.77 21.92 6.42
CA SER A 44 -15.56 23.38 6.36
C SER A 44 -14.11 23.79 6.06
N ILE A 45 -13.16 22.85 6.13
CA ILE A 45 -11.75 23.10 5.87
C ILE A 45 -11.43 22.69 4.42
N PRO A 46 -10.87 23.58 3.58
CA PRO A 46 -10.48 23.20 2.23
C PRO A 46 -9.18 22.40 2.23
N VAL A 47 -8.98 21.55 1.22
CA VAL A 47 -7.75 20.77 1.01
C VAL A 47 -6.51 21.65 0.89
N SER A 48 -6.64 22.87 0.37
CA SER A 48 -5.57 23.86 0.34
C SER A 48 -5.00 24.26 1.70
N ALA A 49 -5.69 23.97 2.81
CA ALA A 49 -5.17 24.15 4.16
C ALA A 49 -4.20 23.03 4.58
N PHE A 50 -4.19 21.90 3.87
CA PHE A 50 -3.26 20.81 4.14
C PHE A 50 -1.84 21.21 3.69
N PRO A 51 -0.80 20.90 4.47
CA PRO A 51 0.57 21.27 4.13
C PRO A 51 0.98 20.78 2.74
N LEU A 52 1.67 21.66 2.00
CA LEU A 52 2.34 21.28 0.76
C LEU A 52 3.61 20.49 1.11
N ASP A 53 3.80 19.37 0.42
CA ASP A 53 5.05 18.62 0.47
C ASP A 53 5.71 18.68 -0.92
N PRO A 54 6.68 19.58 -1.13
CA PRO A 54 7.37 19.73 -2.41
C PRO A 54 8.07 18.44 -2.87
N SER A 55 8.40 17.53 -1.95
CA SER A 55 9.05 16.27 -2.28
C SER A 55 8.11 15.29 -3.00
N ASN A 56 6.79 15.47 -2.86
CA ASN A 56 5.77 14.59 -3.44
C ASN A 56 5.23 15.08 -4.80
N THR A 57 5.57 16.29 -5.25
CA THR A 57 4.96 16.94 -6.42
C THR A 57 5.69 16.73 -7.75
N GLU A 58 6.93 16.23 -7.74
CA GLU A 58 7.77 16.22 -8.95
C GLU A 58 7.79 14.88 -9.71
N ILE A 59 7.07 13.86 -9.25
CA ILE A 59 7.27 12.49 -9.72
C ILE A 59 6.08 12.03 -10.54
N GLU A 60 6.17 12.22 -11.85
CA GLU A 60 5.26 11.67 -12.86
C GLU A 60 5.97 10.55 -13.64
N ILE A 61 5.25 9.46 -13.94
CA ILE A 61 5.78 8.35 -14.75
C ILE A 61 5.09 8.36 -16.11
N LYS A 62 5.87 8.35 -17.20
CA LYS A 62 5.31 8.29 -18.55
C LYS A 62 4.67 6.92 -18.83
N SER A 63 3.57 6.89 -19.57
CA SER A 63 2.82 5.66 -19.89
C SER A 63 3.63 4.68 -20.75
N ASP A 64 4.64 5.15 -21.48
CA ASP A 64 5.59 4.36 -22.27
C ASP A 64 6.91 4.02 -21.54
N ALA A 65 7.06 4.42 -20.27
CA ALA A 65 8.16 3.96 -19.42
C ALA A 65 8.05 2.45 -19.21
N THR A 66 9.20 1.78 -19.09
CA THR A 66 9.21 0.35 -18.75
C THR A 66 8.87 0.13 -17.28
N LEU A 67 8.43 -1.07 -16.90
CA LEU A 67 8.24 -1.40 -15.47
C LEU A 67 9.56 -1.27 -14.69
N ALA A 68 10.69 -1.61 -15.31
CA ALA A 68 12.02 -1.42 -14.74
C ALA A 68 12.34 0.05 -14.47
N ASP A 69 12.07 0.94 -15.42
CA ASP A 69 12.27 2.38 -15.25
C ASP A 69 11.34 2.95 -14.17
N ALA A 70 10.07 2.53 -14.17
CA ALA A 70 9.10 2.93 -13.16
C ALA A 70 9.56 2.56 -11.75
N VAL A 71 10.00 1.31 -11.55
CA VAL A 71 10.56 0.83 -10.27
C VAL A 71 11.78 1.66 -9.86
N LYS A 72 12.67 1.96 -10.81
CA LYS A 72 13.88 2.77 -10.55
C LYS A 72 13.52 4.20 -10.14
N ILE A 73 12.56 4.83 -10.81
CA ILE A 73 12.07 6.18 -10.48
C ILE A 73 11.47 6.18 -9.08
N LEU A 74 10.50 5.28 -8.81
CA LEU A 74 9.86 5.19 -7.51
C LEU A 74 10.88 4.98 -6.37
N ALA A 75 11.87 4.11 -6.60
CA ALA A 75 12.89 3.79 -5.61
C ALA A 75 13.86 4.96 -5.40
N GLY A 76 14.32 5.59 -6.48
CA GLY A 76 15.26 6.70 -6.43
C GLY A 76 14.68 7.93 -5.73
N HIS A 77 13.36 8.10 -5.80
CA HIS A 77 12.64 9.17 -5.12
C HIS A 77 12.03 8.74 -3.77
N ASN A 78 12.23 7.50 -3.32
CA ASN A 78 11.69 6.97 -2.07
C ASN A 78 10.15 7.10 -1.94
N VAL A 79 9.43 6.92 -3.06
CA VAL A 79 7.96 6.95 -3.10
C VAL A 79 7.39 5.59 -3.48
N PHE A 80 6.19 5.27 -2.98
CA PHE A 80 5.56 3.96 -3.24
C PHE A 80 4.66 3.95 -4.49
N SER A 81 4.32 5.13 -5.00
CA SER A 81 3.36 5.32 -6.08
C SER A 81 3.60 6.64 -6.80
N ALA A 82 3.23 6.71 -8.08
CA ALA A 82 3.27 7.95 -8.85
C ALA A 82 2.13 8.01 -9.87
N PRO A 83 1.62 9.22 -10.19
CA PRO A 83 0.76 9.46 -11.33
C PRO A 83 1.39 8.98 -12.64
N VAL A 84 0.56 8.44 -13.54
CA VAL A 84 0.98 8.00 -14.86
C VAL A 84 0.44 8.93 -15.93
N VAL A 85 1.35 9.61 -16.63
CA VAL A 85 1.04 10.54 -17.71
C VAL A 85 0.92 9.79 -19.03
N ASP A 86 -0.17 9.99 -19.74
CA ASP A 86 -0.30 9.49 -21.09
C ASP A 86 0.55 10.30 -22.07
N VAL A 87 1.54 9.67 -22.69
CA VAL A 87 2.36 10.32 -23.72
C VAL A 87 1.63 10.52 -25.04
N GLU A 88 0.44 9.91 -25.22
CA GLU A 88 -0.43 10.13 -26.38
C GLU A 88 -1.42 11.28 -26.16
N ALA A 89 -1.51 11.82 -24.93
CA ALA A 89 -2.35 12.96 -24.66
C ALA A 89 -1.80 14.24 -25.35
N PRO A 90 -2.68 15.09 -25.93
CA PRO A 90 -2.29 16.40 -26.45
C PRO A 90 -1.60 17.28 -25.39
N GLU A 91 -0.77 18.24 -25.83
CA GLU A 91 -0.10 19.18 -24.90
C GLU A 91 -1.10 20.07 -24.12
N ASP A 92 -2.25 20.35 -24.71
CA ASP A 92 -3.36 21.11 -24.12
C ASP A 92 -4.44 20.22 -23.50
N ALA A 93 -4.15 18.92 -23.34
CA ALA A 93 -5.08 17.98 -22.74
C ALA A 93 -5.49 18.39 -21.34
N SER A 94 -6.77 18.18 -21.03
CA SER A 94 -7.26 18.28 -19.67
C SER A 94 -6.55 17.24 -18.79
N TRP A 95 -6.50 17.47 -17.47
CA TRP A 95 -5.92 16.50 -16.54
C TRP A 95 -6.57 15.11 -16.64
N ILE A 96 -7.85 15.04 -17.05
CA ILE A 96 -8.60 13.79 -17.19
C ILE A 96 -7.98 12.92 -18.28
N ASP A 97 -7.57 13.54 -19.39
CA ASP A 97 -6.99 12.84 -20.53
C ASP A 97 -5.46 12.68 -20.36
N ARG A 98 -4.83 13.58 -19.59
CA ARG A 98 -3.39 13.54 -19.31
C ARG A 98 -2.99 12.38 -18.40
N TYR A 99 -3.81 11.99 -17.42
CA TYR A 99 -3.44 10.97 -16.44
C TYR A 99 -4.28 9.69 -16.56
N ILE A 100 -3.64 8.56 -16.85
CA ILE A 100 -4.33 7.26 -17.02
C ILE A 100 -4.48 6.47 -15.72
N GLY A 101 -3.85 6.93 -14.63
CA GLY A 101 -3.93 6.29 -13.33
C GLY A 101 -2.75 6.60 -12.41
N ILE A 102 -2.63 5.80 -11.36
CA ILE A 102 -1.49 5.80 -10.44
C ILE A 102 -0.89 4.39 -10.43
N VAL A 103 0.41 4.31 -10.69
CA VAL A 103 1.18 3.07 -10.61
C VAL A 103 1.79 2.94 -9.22
N GLU A 104 1.80 1.73 -8.67
CA GLU A 104 2.40 1.40 -7.36
C GLU A 104 3.40 0.24 -7.50
N PHE A 105 4.44 0.20 -6.66
CA PHE A 105 5.34 -0.95 -6.54
C PHE A 105 4.58 -2.28 -6.38
N ALA A 106 3.57 -2.25 -5.49
CA ALA A 106 2.74 -3.40 -5.21
C ALA A 106 1.95 -3.86 -6.44
N GLY A 107 1.47 -2.92 -7.27
CA GLY A 107 0.74 -3.21 -8.50
C GLY A 107 1.65 -3.87 -9.55
N ILE A 108 2.85 -3.32 -9.75
CA ILE A 108 3.86 -3.86 -10.66
C ILE A 108 4.17 -5.32 -10.30
N VAL A 109 4.47 -5.60 -9.03
CA VAL A 109 4.86 -6.95 -8.63
C VAL A 109 3.70 -7.92 -8.70
N VAL A 110 2.51 -7.53 -8.21
CA VAL A 110 1.36 -8.43 -8.28
C VAL A 110 1.00 -8.77 -9.73
N TRP A 111 1.13 -7.81 -10.66
CA TRP A 111 0.96 -8.07 -12.09
C TRP A 111 1.99 -9.07 -12.60
N ILE A 112 3.26 -8.86 -12.31
CA ILE A 112 4.35 -9.76 -12.69
C ILE A 112 4.15 -11.17 -12.14
N LEU A 113 3.85 -11.29 -10.84
CA LEU A 113 3.60 -12.57 -10.18
C LEU A 113 2.49 -13.33 -10.88
N HIS A 114 1.46 -12.63 -11.33
CA HIS A 114 0.39 -13.24 -12.10
C HIS A 114 0.85 -13.78 -13.45
N GLN A 115 1.73 -13.07 -14.16
CA GLN A 115 2.26 -13.54 -15.45
C GLN A 115 3.19 -14.76 -15.28
N SER A 116 3.85 -14.89 -14.12
CA SER A 116 4.75 -16.01 -13.82
C SER A 116 4.04 -17.31 -13.39
N GLU A 117 2.74 -17.25 -13.08
CA GLU A 117 1.97 -18.44 -12.75
C GLU A 117 1.67 -19.24 -14.02
N PRO A 118 1.94 -20.57 -14.08
CA PRO A 118 1.59 -21.36 -15.23
C PRO A 118 0.07 -21.33 -15.42
N THR A 119 -0.40 -21.01 -16.63
CA THR A 119 -1.80 -21.11 -17.03
C THR A 119 -2.23 -22.57 -16.90
N SER A 120 -2.80 -22.97 -15.76
CA SER A 120 -3.20 -24.37 -15.56
C SER A 120 -4.21 -24.77 -16.65
N PRO A 121 -4.02 -25.89 -17.35
CA PRO A 121 -5.09 -26.47 -18.14
C PRO A 121 -6.10 -27.12 -17.18
N ARG A 122 -7.38 -26.77 -17.36
CA ARG A 122 -8.49 -27.58 -16.85
C ARG A 122 -8.60 -28.84 -17.69
N THR A 123 -8.32 -30.00 -17.13
CA THR A 123 -8.97 -31.28 -17.49
C THR A 123 -8.78 -32.29 -16.35
N PRO A 124 -9.84 -32.96 -15.86
CA PRO A 124 -9.69 -34.00 -14.85
C PRO A 124 -9.23 -35.28 -15.56
N SER A 125 -7.98 -35.69 -15.32
CA SER A 125 -7.57 -37.06 -15.61
C SER A 125 -7.32 -37.79 -14.29
N THR A 126 -7.97 -38.95 -14.20
CA THR A 126 -7.96 -39.89 -13.08
C THR A 126 -6.53 -40.29 -12.67
N PRO A 127 -6.29 -40.58 -11.37
CA PRO A 127 -4.96 -40.80 -10.87
C PRO A 127 -4.48 -42.20 -11.25
N SER A 128 -3.54 -42.33 -12.18
CA SER A 128 -2.71 -43.53 -12.27
C SER A 128 -1.28 -43.15 -11.92
N SER A 129 -0.88 -43.29 -10.66
CA SER A 129 0.55 -43.34 -10.37
C SER A 129 0.87 -44.07 -9.07
N ALA A 130 1.84 -44.97 -9.16
CA ALA A 130 2.66 -45.42 -8.03
C ALA A 130 3.31 -44.25 -7.25
N ARG A 131 3.32 -43.04 -7.84
CA ARG A 131 3.77 -41.78 -7.23
C ARG A 131 2.78 -41.22 -6.19
N ALA A 132 1.48 -41.39 -6.38
CA ALA A 132 0.46 -40.98 -5.41
C ALA A 132 0.53 -41.80 -4.11
N ILE A 133 0.89 -43.09 -4.23
CA ILE A 133 1.07 -43.99 -3.09
C ILE A 133 2.33 -43.63 -2.30
N ALA A 134 3.41 -43.22 -2.97
CA ALA A 134 4.64 -42.79 -2.30
C ALA A 134 4.48 -41.45 -1.54
N ALA A 135 3.68 -40.51 -2.05
CA ALA A 135 3.43 -39.22 -1.40
C ALA A 135 2.61 -39.35 -0.10
N ALA A 136 1.69 -40.32 -0.05
CA ALA A 136 0.86 -40.58 1.14
C ALA A 136 1.67 -41.08 2.36
N ALA A 137 2.83 -41.71 2.14
CA ALA A 137 3.64 -42.28 3.22
C ALA A 137 4.47 -41.25 4.00
N ASN A 138 4.74 -40.07 3.44
CA ASN A 138 5.67 -39.07 4.00
C ASN A 138 4.99 -37.80 4.57
N GLY A 139 3.70 -37.87 4.93
CA GLY A 139 3.01 -36.73 5.57
C GLY A 139 2.59 -35.60 4.62
N ALA A 140 2.31 -35.90 3.35
CA ALA A 140 1.91 -34.93 2.32
C ALA A 140 0.42 -34.50 2.37
N ALA A 141 -0.24 -34.57 3.54
CA ALA A 141 -1.62 -34.07 3.67
C ALA A 141 -1.71 -32.55 3.39
N PHE A 142 -0.67 -31.80 3.77
CA PHE A 142 -0.57 -30.36 3.52
C PHE A 142 -0.37 -30.01 2.04
N ALA A 143 0.31 -30.87 1.28
CA ALA A 143 0.53 -30.66 -0.15
C ALA A 143 -0.76 -30.78 -0.97
N LEU A 144 -1.63 -31.72 -0.60
CA LEU A 144 -2.96 -31.88 -1.22
C LEU A 144 -3.91 -30.73 -0.87
N GLU A 145 -3.82 -30.18 0.34
CA GLU A 145 -4.60 -29.00 0.75
C GLU A 145 -4.13 -27.73 0.01
N LEU A 146 -2.82 -27.57 -0.23
CA LEU A 146 -2.26 -26.51 -1.09
C LEU A 146 -2.74 -26.64 -2.54
N GLU A 147 -2.74 -27.85 -3.09
CA GLU A 147 -3.18 -28.14 -4.46
C GLU A 147 -4.69 -27.88 -4.63
N ALA A 148 -5.52 -28.28 -3.65
CA ALA A 148 -6.95 -27.99 -3.60
C ALA A 148 -7.25 -26.48 -3.46
N LEU A 149 -6.32 -25.70 -2.89
CA LEU A 149 -6.39 -24.25 -2.80
C LEU A 149 -5.85 -23.53 -4.05
N GLY A 150 -5.43 -24.24 -5.10
CA GLY A 150 -4.80 -23.64 -6.28
C GLY A 150 -3.44 -23.00 -6.00
N LEU A 151 -2.83 -23.34 -4.87
CA LEU A 151 -1.45 -23.01 -4.54
C LEU A 151 -0.59 -24.15 -5.09
N GLY A 152 -0.34 -24.13 -6.40
CA GLY A 152 0.59 -25.07 -7.03
C GLY A 152 1.89 -25.16 -6.23
N SER A 153 2.55 -26.34 -6.30
CA SER A 153 3.71 -26.71 -5.49
C SER A 153 4.63 -25.51 -5.18
N ALA A 154 4.66 -25.12 -3.90
CA ALA A 154 5.56 -24.10 -3.38
C ALA A 154 7.05 -24.44 -3.57
N ALA A 155 7.35 -25.68 -3.97
CA ALA A 155 8.71 -26.18 -4.17
C ALA A 155 9.43 -25.57 -5.39
N THR A 156 8.72 -24.92 -6.33
CA THR A 156 9.32 -24.52 -7.61
C THR A 156 9.73 -23.06 -7.71
N THR A 157 9.55 -22.24 -6.67
CA THR A 157 10.03 -20.85 -6.71
C THR A 157 11.24 -20.68 -5.82
N ALA A 158 12.37 -21.14 -6.37
CA ALA A 158 13.69 -21.06 -5.77
C ALA A 158 14.11 -19.59 -5.51
N GLY A 159 15.06 -19.42 -4.59
CA GLY A 159 15.46 -18.12 -4.04
C GLY A 159 15.89 -17.05 -5.06
N ASN A 160 16.21 -17.42 -6.29
CA ASN A 160 16.61 -16.51 -7.38
C ASN A 160 15.44 -15.88 -8.14
N PHE A 161 14.18 -16.16 -7.79
CA PHE A 161 13.01 -15.68 -8.55
C PHE A 161 13.03 -14.17 -8.84
N PHE A 162 13.38 -13.34 -7.85
CA PHE A 162 13.40 -11.89 -8.03
C PHE A 162 14.59 -11.41 -8.89
N GLU A 163 15.72 -12.13 -8.86
CA GLU A 163 16.86 -11.87 -9.76
C GLU A 163 16.53 -12.25 -11.20
N ASP A 164 15.95 -13.44 -11.41
CA ASP A 164 15.49 -13.92 -12.71
C ASP A 164 14.42 -12.99 -13.27
N LEU A 165 13.51 -12.53 -12.40
CA LEU A 165 12.44 -11.62 -12.75
C LEU A 165 12.99 -10.26 -13.19
N THR A 166 13.83 -9.63 -12.37
CA THR A 166 14.42 -8.32 -12.68
C THR A 166 15.33 -8.39 -13.92
N SER A 167 15.84 -9.58 -14.24
CA SER A 167 16.61 -9.86 -15.46
C SER A 167 15.75 -10.19 -16.69
N SER A 168 14.47 -10.50 -16.52
CA SER A 168 13.58 -10.96 -17.59
C SER A 168 13.22 -9.89 -18.62
N GLU A 169 13.06 -10.29 -19.88
CA GLU A 169 12.56 -9.42 -20.96
C GLU A 169 11.14 -8.91 -20.68
N LEU A 170 10.31 -9.70 -19.97
CA LEU A 170 8.98 -9.29 -19.56
C LEU A 170 9.05 -8.02 -18.68
N TYR A 171 9.87 -8.06 -17.63
CA TYR A 171 10.02 -6.91 -16.73
C TYR A 171 10.65 -5.69 -17.42
N LYS A 172 11.64 -5.92 -18.27
CA LYS A 172 12.38 -4.86 -18.95
C LYS A 172 11.59 -4.19 -20.08
N ASN A 173 10.72 -4.91 -20.78
CA ASN A 173 10.07 -4.40 -21.98
C ASN A 173 8.59 -4.03 -21.79
N THR A 174 7.91 -4.60 -20.79
CA THR A 174 6.52 -4.22 -20.50
C THR A 174 6.45 -2.75 -20.12
N LYS A 175 5.50 -2.03 -20.73
CA LYS A 175 5.26 -0.61 -20.46
C LYS A 175 4.27 -0.43 -19.33
N VAL A 176 4.34 0.70 -18.65
CA VAL A 176 3.42 1.04 -17.56
C VAL A 176 1.97 1.05 -18.04
N ARG A 177 1.69 1.54 -19.26
CA ARG A 177 0.34 1.49 -19.85
C ARG A 177 -0.22 0.06 -20.00
N ASP A 178 0.64 -0.93 -20.21
CA ASP A 178 0.22 -2.32 -20.47
C ASP A 178 -0.39 -2.97 -19.21
N ILE A 179 -0.05 -2.43 -18.04
CA ILE A 179 -0.57 -2.88 -16.74
C ILE A 179 -1.72 -2.01 -16.23
N SER A 180 -2.16 -1.02 -17.01
CA SER A 180 -3.30 -0.17 -16.67
C SER A 180 -4.57 -1.00 -16.50
N GLY A 181 -5.37 -0.67 -15.49
CA GLY A 181 -6.61 -1.39 -15.17
C GLY A 181 -6.44 -2.79 -14.55
N THR A 182 -5.21 -3.23 -14.30
CA THR A 182 -4.95 -4.52 -13.64
C THR A 182 -5.12 -4.42 -12.11
N PHE A 183 -5.00 -5.54 -11.40
CA PHE A 183 -5.20 -5.55 -9.94
C PHE A 183 -4.22 -4.60 -9.23
N ARG A 184 -4.75 -3.71 -8.36
CA ARG A 184 -4.04 -2.61 -7.67
C ARG A 184 -3.68 -1.39 -8.53
N TRP A 185 -4.10 -1.34 -9.79
CA TRP A 185 -4.16 -0.07 -10.52
C TRP A 185 -5.18 0.84 -9.87
N ALA A 186 -4.76 2.04 -9.45
CA ALA A 186 -5.67 3.04 -8.92
C ALA A 186 -6.07 4.00 -10.06
N PRO A 187 -7.37 4.28 -10.24
CA PRO A 187 -7.79 5.33 -11.16
C PRO A 187 -7.21 6.66 -10.72
N PHE A 188 -6.94 7.54 -11.67
CA PHE A 188 -6.52 8.90 -11.34
C PHE A 188 -7.74 9.69 -10.86
N LEU A 189 -7.89 9.79 -9.55
CA LEU A 189 -8.93 10.56 -8.90
C LEU A 189 -8.26 11.66 -8.09
N ALA A 190 -8.37 12.89 -8.59
CA ALA A 190 -7.78 14.06 -7.99
C ALA A 190 -8.81 14.95 -7.28
N LEU A 191 -8.32 15.78 -6.38
CA LEU A 191 -9.08 16.83 -5.72
C LEU A 191 -8.65 18.21 -6.21
N GLU A 192 -9.57 19.14 -6.17
CA GLU A 192 -9.29 20.56 -6.29
C GLU A 192 -8.91 21.13 -4.92
N ARG A 193 -8.13 22.22 -4.93
CA ARG A 193 -7.74 22.98 -3.73
C ARG A 193 -8.92 23.45 -2.85
N SER A 194 -10.09 23.61 -3.46
CA SER A 194 -11.36 24.04 -2.84
C SER A 194 -12.17 22.89 -2.26
N ASN A 195 -11.89 21.63 -2.62
CA ASN A 195 -12.60 20.48 -2.07
C ASN A 195 -12.39 20.37 -0.57
N SER A 196 -13.32 19.71 0.12
CA SER A 196 -13.27 19.62 1.57
C SER A 196 -12.21 18.61 2.05
N PHE A 197 -11.64 18.91 3.22
CA PHE A 197 -10.76 18.01 3.95
C PHE A 197 -11.50 16.70 4.30
N LEU A 198 -12.81 16.75 4.57
CA LEU A 198 -13.65 15.54 4.72
C LEU A 198 -13.64 14.65 3.47
N THR A 199 -13.81 15.24 2.28
CA THR A 199 -13.77 14.49 1.01
C THR A 199 -12.43 13.78 0.86
N MET A 200 -11.33 14.48 1.14
CA MET A 200 -9.98 13.91 1.13
C MET A 200 -9.82 12.75 2.11
N LEU A 201 -10.28 12.91 3.35
CA LEU A 201 -10.26 11.86 4.36
C LEU A 201 -11.07 10.63 3.92
N LEU A 202 -12.22 10.83 3.27
CA LEU A 202 -13.05 9.74 2.76
C LEU A 202 -12.35 8.96 1.64
N LEU A 203 -11.71 9.66 0.69
CA LEU A 203 -10.93 9.02 -0.38
C LEU A 203 -9.80 8.14 0.19
N LEU A 204 -9.05 8.69 1.14
CA LEU A 204 -7.93 7.99 1.77
C LEU A 204 -8.39 6.81 2.67
N SER A 205 -9.47 6.98 3.44
CA SER A 205 -9.93 5.98 4.42
C SER A 205 -10.95 4.98 3.84
N LYS A 206 -12.13 5.46 3.42
CA LYS A 206 -13.27 4.65 2.99
C LYS A 206 -13.04 4.03 1.62
N TYR A 207 -12.51 4.82 0.68
CA TYR A 207 -12.17 4.34 -0.66
C TYR A 207 -10.77 3.71 -0.75
N LYS A 208 -10.02 3.71 0.37
CA LYS A 208 -8.74 3.03 0.54
C LYS A 208 -7.65 3.50 -0.43
N MET A 209 -7.75 4.72 -0.94
CA MET A 209 -6.70 5.33 -1.76
C MET A 209 -5.46 5.56 -0.90
N LYS A 210 -4.28 5.25 -1.44
CA LYS A 210 -3.00 5.41 -0.70
C LYS A 210 -2.49 6.85 -0.73
N SER A 211 -2.80 7.52 -1.82
CA SER A 211 -2.52 8.92 -2.06
C SER A 211 -3.66 9.52 -2.89
N VAL A 212 -3.81 10.84 -2.78
CA VAL A 212 -4.79 11.62 -3.54
C VAL A 212 -4.05 12.82 -4.12
N PRO A 213 -3.94 12.92 -5.46
CA PRO A 213 -3.42 14.11 -6.12
C PRO A 213 -4.35 15.31 -5.89
N VAL A 214 -3.76 16.49 -5.71
CA VAL A 214 -4.45 17.77 -5.64
C VAL A 214 -4.02 18.59 -6.84
N LEU A 215 -4.97 19.07 -7.63
CA LEU A 215 -4.72 19.83 -8.84
C LEU A 215 -4.82 21.33 -8.59
N ASP A 216 -3.96 22.09 -9.25
CA ASP A 216 -4.16 23.50 -9.50
C ASP A 216 -4.89 23.68 -10.85
N LEU A 217 -6.15 24.09 -10.80
CA LEU A 217 -6.96 24.32 -12.00
C LEU A 217 -6.40 25.43 -12.91
N GLY A 218 -5.57 26.33 -12.37
CA GLY A 218 -4.94 27.39 -13.15
C GLY A 218 -3.87 26.84 -14.10
N SER A 219 -3.05 25.91 -13.62
CA SER A 219 -1.95 25.31 -14.39
C SER A 219 -2.29 23.95 -15.00
N GLY A 220 -3.35 23.27 -14.53
CA GLY A 220 -3.67 21.89 -14.90
C GLY A 220 -2.68 20.86 -14.35
N ALA A 221 -1.73 21.29 -13.51
CA ALA A 221 -0.69 20.46 -12.92
C ALA A 221 -1.08 19.96 -11.52
N ILE A 222 -0.36 18.95 -11.06
CA ILE A 222 -0.47 18.45 -9.69
C ILE A 222 0.26 19.43 -8.76
N ASP A 223 -0.50 20.06 -7.88
CA ASP A 223 -0.02 21.01 -6.86
C ASP A 223 0.42 20.28 -5.57
N ASN A 224 -0.17 19.11 -5.28
CA ASN A 224 0.21 18.29 -4.13
C ASN A 224 -0.16 16.81 -4.35
N ILE A 225 0.48 15.88 -3.63
CA ILE A 225 0.03 14.49 -3.49
C ILE A 225 -0.07 14.16 -2.01
N ILE A 226 -1.31 14.04 -1.52
CA ILE A 226 -1.57 13.83 -0.10
C ILE A 226 -1.67 12.33 0.17
N THR A 227 -0.81 11.82 1.07
CA THR A 227 -0.74 10.39 1.43
C THR A 227 -1.50 10.08 2.72
N GLN A 228 -1.90 8.81 2.91
CA GLN A 228 -2.46 8.37 4.20
C GLN A 228 -1.50 8.66 5.37
N SER A 229 -0.20 8.46 5.18
CA SER A 229 0.81 8.73 6.21
C SER A 229 0.90 10.20 6.57
N ALA A 230 0.83 11.11 5.59
CA ALA A 230 0.83 12.55 5.85
C ALA A 230 -0.35 12.95 6.74
N VAL A 231 -1.55 12.41 6.48
CA VAL A 231 -2.72 12.63 7.34
C VAL A 231 -2.51 12.09 8.75
N ILE A 232 -1.92 10.90 8.90
CA ILE A 232 -1.63 10.33 10.23
C ILE A 232 -0.61 11.18 11.00
N HIS A 233 0.44 11.67 10.33
CA HIS A 233 1.40 12.59 10.94
C HIS A 233 0.73 13.89 11.38
N MET A 234 -0.13 14.46 10.53
CA MET A 234 -0.90 15.64 10.90
C MET A 234 -1.81 15.40 12.10
N LEU A 235 -2.53 14.27 12.14
CA LEU A 235 -3.36 13.91 13.30
C LEU A 235 -2.53 13.69 14.57
N ALA A 236 -1.30 13.20 14.47
CA ALA A 236 -0.42 13.02 15.62
C ALA A 236 -0.04 14.37 16.26
N GLU A 237 0.10 15.42 15.46
CA GLU A 237 0.36 16.80 15.93
C GLU A 237 -0.86 17.42 16.65
N CYS A 238 -2.04 16.79 16.57
CA CYS A 238 -3.25 17.23 17.26
C CYS A 238 -3.33 16.73 18.72
N ALA A 239 -2.31 16.04 19.22
CA ALA A 239 -2.26 15.60 20.61
C ALA A 239 -2.38 16.77 21.59
N GLY A 240 -3.36 16.70 22.50
CA GLY A 240 -3.67 17.77 23.47
C GLY A 240 -4.81 18.71 23.05
N LEU A 241 -5.35 18.59 21.83
CA LEU A 241 -6.55 19.32 21.40
C LEU A 241 -7.82 18.60 21.89
N GLN A 242 -8.84 19.32 22.36
CA GLN A 242 -10.01 18.72 23.00
C GLN A 242 -10.76 17.77 22.06
N TRP A 243 -10.88 18.14 20.78
CA TRP A 243 -11.56 17.27 19.80
C TRP A 243 -10.81 15.94 19.60
N PHE A 244 -9.49 15.91 19.80
CA PHE A 244 -8.62 14.74 19.58
C PHE A 244 -8.38 13.91 20.85
N GLU A 245 -8.31 14.53 22.03
CA GLU A 245 -8.04 13.82 23.30
C GLU A 245 -9.09 12.73 23.62
N SER A 246 -10.35 12.98 23.26
CA SER A 246 -11.43 12.01 23.43
C SER A 246 -11.22 10.72 22.64
N TRP A 247 -10.42 10.76 21.57
CA TRP A 247 -10.04 9.59 20.77
C TRP A 247 -8.78 8.91 21.30
N GLY A 248 -7.79 9.68 21.75
CA GLY A 248 -6.51 9.16 22.27
C GLY A 248 -6.65 8.31 23.54
N THR A 249 -7.74 8.46 24.29
CA THR A 249 -8.01 7.73 25.53
C THR A 249 -8.85 6.45 25.35
N LYS A 250 -9.47 6.26 24.17
CA LYS A 250 -10.29 5.08 23.89
C LYS A 250 -9.43 3.85 23.60
N LYS A 251 -9.87 2.69 24.08
CA LYS A 251 -9.29 1.40 23.68
C LYS A 251 -9.63 1.11 22.22
N LEU A 252 -8.78 0.31 21.56
CA LEU A 252 -9.05 -0.16 20.18
C LEU A 252 -10.41 -0.87 20.04
N SER A 253 -10.89 -1.54 21.10
CA SER A 253 -12.21 -2.18 21.14
C SER A 253 -13.39 -1.19 21.21
N GLU A 254 -13.14 0.05 21.60
CA GLU A 254 -14.16 1.09 21.85
C GLU A 254 -14.35 2.04 20.65
N VAL A 255 -13.40 2.04 19.70
CA VAL A 255 -13.41 2.92 18.52
C VAL A 255 -14.14 2.31 17.31
N GLY A 256 -14.80 1.16 17.48
CA GLY A 256 -15.60 0.54 16.41
C GLY A 256 -14.77 0.01 15.23
N LEU A 257 -13.48 -0.23 15.43
CA LEU A 257 -12.63 -0.87 14.41
C LEU A 257 -13.09 -2.33 14.20
N PRO A 258 -12.99 -2.85 12.96
CA PRO A 258 -13.33 -4.24 12.69
C PRO A 258 -12.51 -5.21 13.56
N LEU A 259 -13.20 -6.00 14.40
CA LEU A 259 -12.56 -7.04 15.19
C LEU A 259 -12.32 -8.27 14.30
N VAL A 260 -11.06 -8.66 14.16
CA VAL A 260 -10.66 -9.87 13.44
C VAL A 260 -10.38 -10.97 14.45
N THR A 261 -11.11 -12.07 14.37
CA THR A 261 -10.85 -13.25 15.22
C THR A 261 -9.60 -13.99 14.73
N GLY A 262 -8.88 -14.71 15.60
CA GLY A 262 -7.59 -15.33 15.27
C GLY A 262 -7.62 -16.29 14.06
N ASN A 263 -8.77 -16.92 13.83
CA ASN A 263 -9.09 -17.81 12.71
C ASN A 263 -9.40 -17.08 11.40
N GLN A 264 -9.61 -15.76 11.44
CA GLN A 264 -9.75 -14.89 10.26
C GLN A 264 -8.44 -14.20 9.89
N ILE A 265 -7.40 -14.30 10.72
CA ILE A 265 -6.08 -13.71 10.43
C ILE A 265 -5.42 -14.51 9.32
N ILE A 266 -5.20 -13.83 8.20
CA ILE A 266 -4.40 -14.33 7.09
C ILE A 266 -2.93 -14.21 7.52
N LYS A 267 -2.22 -15.34 7.54
CA LYS A 267 -0.83 -15.45 8.03
C LYS A 267 -0.03 -16.36 7.11
N VAL A 268 1.29 -16.27 7.24
CA VAL A 268 2.26 -17.21 6.67
C VAL A 268 3.16 -17.74 7.78
N TYR A 269 3.88 -18.82 7.50
CA TYR A 269 4.83 -19.39 8.45
C TYR A 269 6.27 -19.02 8.10
N GLU A 270 7.14 -18.95 9.11
CA GLU A 270 8.55 -18.53 8.93
C GLU A 270 9.37 -19.48 8.06
N ASP A 271 8.94 -20.73 7.92
CA ASP A 271 9.55 -21.76 7.07
C ASP A 271 9.03 -21.74 5.63
N GLU A 272 8.05 -20.88 5.32
CA GLU A 272 7.50 -20.74 3.97
C GLU A 272 8.30 -19.73 3.13
N PRO A 273 8.47 -19.97 1.82
CA PRO A 273 9.12 -19.00 0.93
C PRO A 273 8.42 -17.64 0.96
N VAL A 274 9.19 -16.55 0.94
CA VAL A 274 8.68 -15.16 0.94
C VAL A 274 7.61 -14.92 -0.14
N LEU A 275 7.71 -15.61 -1.28
CA LEU A 275 6.73 -15.52 -2.36
C LEU A 275 5.32 -15.94 -1.94
N GLN A 276 5.19 -16.88 -1.00
CA GLN A 276 3.90 -17.31 -0.48
C GLN A 276 3.17 -16.15 0.21
N ALA A 277 3.89 -15.26 0.89
CA ALA A 277 3.30 -14.05 1.48
C ALA A 277 2.64 -13.19 0.40
N PHE A 278 3.32 -12.92 -0.72
CA PHE A 278 2.76 -12.12 -1.82
C PHE A 278 1.59 -12.82 -2.53
N LYS A 279 1.67 -14.14 -2.73
CA LYS A 279 0.56 -14.94 -3.31
C LYS A 279 -0.68 -14.87 -2.42
N VAL A 280 -0.52 -15.05 -1.11
CA VAL A 280 -1.60 -14.97 -0.13
C VAL A 280 -2.19 -13.55 -0.07
N MET A 281 -1.34 -12.52 -0.03
CA MET A 281 -1.75 -11.11 -0.07
C MET A 281 -2.63 -10.81 -1.28
N ARG A 282 -2.22 -11.24 -2.48
CA ARG A 282 -3.00 -11.09 -3.71
C ARG A 282 -4.34 -11.80 -3.61
N LYS A 283 -4.33 -13.10 -3.30
CA LYS A 283 -5.54 -13.95 -3.25
C LYS A 283 -6.56 -13.44 -2.25
N LYS A 284 -6.10 -12.94 -1.10
CA LYS A 284 -6.95 -12.45 -0.01
C LYS A 284 -7.16 -10.94 -0.01
N ARG A 285 -6.54 -10.22 -0.96
CA ARG A 285 -6.61 -8.76 -1.12
C ARG A 285 -6.17 -7.99 0.14
N VAL A 286 -5.10 -8.46 0.78
CA VAL A 286 -4.50 -7.80 1.95
C VAL A 286 -3.12 -7.23 1.62
N GLY A 287 -2.73 -6.16 2.33
CA GLY A 287 -1.49 -5.43 2.06
C GLY A 287 -0.27 -5.88 2.88
N GLY A 288 -0.47 -6.83 3.79
CA GLY A 288 0.57 -7.39 4.63
C GLY A 288 0.06 -8.63 5.36
N VAL A 289 0.98 -9.50 5.76
CA VAL A 289 0.69 -10.71 6.52
C VAL A 289 1.71 -10.87 7.66
N PRO A 290 1.25 -11.21 8.87
CA PRO A 290 2.15 -11.62 9.94
C PRO A 290 2.81 -12.96 9.59
N VAL A 291 4.08 -13.07 9.95
CA VAL A 291 4.88 -14.29 9.89
C VAL A 291 4.83 -14.95 11.27
N ILE A 292 4.41 -16.21 11.29
CA ILE A 292 4.15 -16.95 12.53
C ILE A 292 5.10 -18.15 12.63
N GLU A 293 5.74 -18.32 13.78
CA GLU A 293 6.52 -19.52 14.11
C GLU A 293 5.58 -20.70 14.38
N ARG A 294 5.79 -21.85 13.72
CA ARG A 294 4.87 -22.99 13.79
C ARG A 294 4.75 -23.57 15.20
N GLU A 295 5.87 -23.71 15.89
CA GLU A 295 5.95 -24.38 17.19
C GLU A 295 5.27 -23.56 18.29
N THR A 296 5.68 -22.29 18.43
CA THR A 296 5.19 -21.43 19.51
C THR A 296 3.90 -20.70 19.16
N LYS A 297 3.53 -20.67 17.86
CA LYS A 297 2.42 -19.87 17.30
C LYS A 297 2.56 -18.37 17.55
N LYS A 298 3.77 -17.88 17.84
CA LYS A 298 4.06 -16.46 18.04
C LYS A 298 4.29 -15.76 16.71
N ALA A 299 3.93 -14.48 16.66
CA ALA A 299 4.31 -13.61 15.56
C ALA A 299 5.79 -13.25 15.70
N VAL A 300 6.58 -13.57 14.67
CA VAL A 300 8.03 -13.31 14.61
C VAL A 300 8.37 -12.21 13.61
N GLY A 301 7.43 -11.82 12.76
CA GLY A 301 7.62 -10.75 11.80
C GLY A 301 6.35 -10.36 11.05
N ASN A 302 6.52 -9.47 10.08
CA ASN A 302 5.48 -9.03 9.14
C ASN A 302 6.13 -8.88 7.76
N ILE A 303 5.49 -9.42 6.74
CA ILE A 303 5.81 -9.11 5.34
C ILE A 303 4.70 -8.22 4.81
N SER A 304 5.06 -7.11 4.16
CA SER A 304 4.13 -6.18 3.53
C SER A 304 4.36 -6.04 2.04
N LEU A 305 3.36 -5.54 1.31
CA LEU A 305 3.52 -5.19 -0.10
C LEU A 305 4.59 -4.11 -0.34
N ARG A 306 5.02 -3.37 0.68
CA ARG A 306 6.12 -2.38 0.58
C ARG A 306 7.49 -3.03 0.56
N ASP A 307 7.64 -4.18 1.22
CA ASP A 307 8.91 -4.88 1.34
C ASP A 307 9.39 -5.40 -0.03
N VAL A 308 8.45 -5.48 -0.98
CA VAL A 308 8.71 -5.82 -2.38
C VAL A 308 9.64 -4.85 -3.08
N GLN A 309 9.68 -3.58 -2.66
CA GLN A 309 10.61 -2.61 -3.19
C GLN A 309 12.04 -3.13 -3.04
N PHE A 310 12.41 -3.62 -1.87
CA PHE A 310 13.74 -4.18 -1.62
C PHE A 310 14.02 -5.43 -2.46
N LEU A 311 13.00 -6.25 -2.73
CA LEU A 311 13.15 -7.44 -3.58
C LEU A 311 13.40 -7.08 -5.05
N LEU A 312 12.93 -5.92 -5.51
CA LEU A 312 13.15 -5.46 -6.88
C LEU A 312 14.39 -4.56 -7.05
N THR A 313 14.76 -3.79 -6.03
CA THR A 313 15.82 -2.78 -6.13
C THR A 313 17.15 -3.27 -5.59
N ALA A 314 17.12 -4.24 -4.68
CA ALA A 314 18.30 -4.81 -4.06
C ALA A 314 18.13 -6.32 -3.85
N PRO A 315 17.89 -7.10 -4.92
CA PRO A 315 17.74 -8.56 -4.83
C PRO A 315 18.99 -9.22 -4.23
N GLU A 316 20.15 -8.58 -4.41
CA GLU A 316 21.46 -9.03 -3.94
C GLU A 316 21.54 -9.21 -2.41
N ILE A 317 20.82 -8.37 -1.64
CA ILE A 317 20.81 -8.41 -0.16
C ILE A 317 20.31 -9.76 0.36
N TYR A 318 19.52 -10.46 -0.46
CA TYR A 318 18.96 -11.76 -0.12
C TYR A 318 19.88 -12.93 -0.51
N HIS A 319 21.09 -12.69 -1.03
CA HIS A 319 22.08 -13.76 -1.26
C HIS A 319 22.71 -14.25 0.05
N ASP A 320 23.06 -13.36 0.98
CA ASP A 320 23.85 -13.72 2.18
C ASP A 320 23.03 -14.49 3.23
N TYR A 321 21.72 -14.23 3.31
CA TYR A 321 20.83 -14.99 4.19
C TYR A 321 20.52 -16.41 3.68
N ARG A 322 20.92 -16.76 2.43
CA ARG A 322 20.78 -18.12 1.88
C ARG A 322 21.83 -19.08 2.42
N TYR A 323 22.99 -18.61 2.87
CA TYR A 323 24.08 -19.48 3.32
C TYR A 323 23.89 -19.99 4.75
N VAL A 324 23.26 -19.21 5.63
CA VAL A 324 23.15 -19.55 7.07
C VAL A 324 22.20 -20.73 7.30
N ILE A 325 21.15 -20.90 6.48
CA ILE A 325 20.20 -22.02 6.62
C ILE A 325 20.82 -23.33 6.10
N THR A 326 21.65 -23.26 5.05
CA THR A 326 22.28 -24.46 4.47
C THR A 326 23.42 -25.01 5.33
N LEU A 327 24.10 -24.16 6.10
CA LEU A 327 25.19 -24.58 7.01
C LEU A 327 24.70 -25.29 8.29
N ASN A 328 23.44 -25.09 8.70
CA ASN A 328 22.86 -25.73 9.89
C ASN A 328 22.18 -27.08 9.60
N LEU A 329 22.22 -27.57 8.35
CA LEU A 329 21.64 -28.86 7.94
C LEU A 329 22.69 -29.94 7.65
N THR A 330 23.96 -29.70 8.01
CA THR A 330 25.09 -30.63 7.79
C THR A 330 25.86 -30.98 9.07
N GLU A 331 25.16 -31.19 10.18
CA GLU A 331 25.67 -31.97 11.32
C GLU A 331 24.72 -33.11 11.71
#